data_AF-A0AAN1GUR0-F1
#
_entry.id   AF-A0AAN1GUR0-F1
#
_cell.length_a   1.000
_cell.length_b   1.000
_cell.length_c   1.000
_cell.angle_alpha   90.00
_cell.angle_beta   90.00
_cell.angle_gamma   90.00
#
_symmetry.space_group_name_H-M   'P 1'
#
loop_
_entity.id
_entity.type
_entity.pdbx_description
1 polymer ?
#
loop_
_entity_poly.entity_id
_entity_poly.type
_entity_poly.pdbx_seq_one_letter_code
_entity_poly.pdbx_strand_id
1 'polypeptide(L)'
;MVAASELTYNINATAEQMAETIFGDSVRVVNASYTGDTRASAIYSDGDTIAPGATPSDTGIILSTGQASAYTNSTGEANQSNNQSTASNGPNGDPAFNAAAGTRTFDASYLDVTFVPDGSVMTMQFVFASEEYPEYQDSVFQDFVGVWVNGQMVNLEIGNGDADPGNVNSGNNSNIYLDNANDDYNTEMDGLTVTMTLTMQVDPGVENTIRIGIADVSDSSYDSNLLIAADSAQTEVIAETDTVRVDANGSRVVNVLANDTNNSATALTITHINGTAVVAGDVITLGTGQQVQLNANGTLTLVGDGDVEDFAFTYTASNGTNSDVGYVEATSIPCFVAGSRLLTDRGLVPVETLQPGDLVMTRDDGLQPLRWIGARRVQAQGRFAPIRIRAGALGDHDDLWVSPQHRVLLSNGMAEMLFGAREVLVAAKDLVNDRSITRKPGGEVTYVHVLFDDHQLVISEGLVTESFQPGPQTSRQFDRDVLDELQALFPDLDPRTGEGYGPAARPSLRSYEARLLSATLDAR
;
A
#
# COMPACT_ATOMS: atom_id res chain seq x y z
N MET A 1 -26.87 -5.79 6.17
CA MET A 1 -27.85 -6.62 5.44
C MET A 1 -28.63 -5.83 4.38
N VAL A 2 -28.07 -5.83 3.18
CA VAL A 2 -28.65 -5.34 1.93
C VAL A 2 -29.48 -6.46 1.27
N ALA A 3 -30.57 -6.09 0.60
CA ALA A 3 -31.37 -7.05 -0.14
C ALA A 3 -30.61 -7.51 -1.40
N ALA A 4 -30.63 -8.80 -1.69
CA ALA A 4 -29.99 -9.35 -2.88
C ALA A 4 -30.58 -8.75 -4.17
N SER A 5 -29.70 -8.37 -5.09
CA SER A 5 -30.07 -8.01 -6.45
C SER A 5 -28.98 -8.46 -7.42
N GLU A 6 -29.34 -9.28 -8.39
CA GLU A 6 -28.37 -9.82 -9.34
C GLU A 6 -27.88 -8.73 -10.29
N LEU A 7 -26.56 -8.63 -10.49
CA LEU A 7 -26.00 -7.83 -11.56
C LEU A 7 -26.38 -8.40 -12.92
N THR A 8 -26.43 -7.53 -13.93
CA THR A 8 -26.60 -7.99 -15.31
C THR A 8 -25.28 -8.55 -15.82
N TYR A 9 -25.20 -9.86 -16.07
CA TYR A 9 -24.00 -10.51 -16.59
C TYR A 9 -24.12 -10.95 -18.05
N ASN A 10 -23.12 -10.62 -18.87
CA ASN A 10 -22.87 -11.25 -20.16
C ASN A 10 -21.68 -12.22 -20.07
N ILE A 11 -21.96 -13.44 -19.62
CA ILE A 11 -20.97 -14.55 -19.55
C ILE A 11 -20.55 -15.11 -20.92
N ASN A 12 -21.15 -14.63 -22.01
CA ASN A 12 -20.79 -15.05 -23.38
C ASN A 12 -19.93 -14.00 -24.11
N ALA A 13 -19.45 -12.98 -23.39
CA ALA A 13 -18.57 -11.97 -23.94
C ALA A 13 -17.29 -12.59 -24.50
N THR A 14 -16.87 -12.15 -25.68
CA THR A 14 -15.56 -12.53 -26.22
C THR A 14 -14.44 -11.80 -25.48
N ALA A 15 -13.22 -12.30 -25.57
CA ALA A 15 -12.05 -11.61 -25.02
C ALA A 15 -11.87 -10.21 -25.61
N GLU A 16 -12.15 -10.03 -26.91
CA GLU A 16 -12.10 -8.72 -27.57
C GLU A 16 -13.16 -7.77 -26.99
N GLN A 17 -14.40 -8.25 -26.77
CA GLN A 17 -15.43 -7.44 -26.13
C GLN A 17 -15.07 -7.05 -24.70
N MET A 18 -14.48 -7.98 -23.92
CA MET A 18 -14.00 -7.67 -22.57
C MET A 18 -12.87 -6.64 -22.58
N ALA A 19 -11.90 -6.76 -23.50
CA ALA A 19 -10.83 -5.78 -23.65
C ALA A 19 -11.38 -4.41 -24.09
N GLU A 20 -12.24 -4.36 -25.10
CA GLU A 20 -12.90 -3.12 -25.55
C GLU A 20 -13.78 -2.48 -24.47
N THR A 21 -14.22 -3.24 -23.46
CA THR A 21 -14.98 -2.69 -22.32
C THR A 21 -14.08 -1.92 -21.36
N ILE A 22 -12.88 -2.42 -21.06
CA ILE A 22 -12.01 -1.85 -20.01
C ILE A 22 -11.03 -0.79 -20.53
N PHE A 23 -10.64 -0.86 -21.81
CA PHE A 23 -9.70 0.09 -22.41
C PHE A 23 -10.41 1.34 -22.91
N GLY A 24 -10.05 2.50 -22.36
CA GLY A 24 -10.60 3.79 -22.75
C GLY A 24 -10.03 4.30 -24.08
N ASP A 25 -10.64 5.36 -24.62
CA ASP A 25 -10.38 5.90 -25.96
C ASP A 25 -8.90 6.19 -26.29
N SER A 26 -8.09 6.53 -25.29
CA SER A 26 -6.64 6.78 -25.43
C SER A 26 -5.79 5.52 -25.66
N VAL A 27 -6.42 4.34 -25.68
CA VAL A 27 -5.75 3.06 -25.82
C VAL A 27 -6.47 2.20 -26.84
N ARG A 28 -5.79 1.87 -27.94
CA ARG A 28 -6.36 1.04 -29.00
C ARG A 28 -6.05 -0.43 -28.77
N VAL A 29 -7.09 -1.23 -28.54
CA VAL A 29 -7.00 -2.71 -28.55
C VAL A 29 -6.62 -3.22 -29.94
N VAL A 30 -5.67 -4.15 -30.00
CA VAL A 30 -5.23 -4.83 -31.23
C VAL A 30 -5.82 -6.23 -31.32
N ASN A 31 -5.70 -7.00 -30.23
CA ASN A 31 -6.32 -8.30 -30.06
C ASN A 31 -6.45 -8.62 -28.57
N ALA A 32 -7.29 -9.60 -28.26
CA ALA A 32 -7.40 -10.13 -26.91
C ALA A 32 -7.69 -11.64 -26.93
N SER A 33 -7.25 -12.33 -25.88
CA SER A 33 -7.58 -13.73 -25.63
C SER A 33 -7.84 -13.93 -24.14
N TYR A 34 -8.77 -14.82 -23.83
CA TYR A 34 -9.13 -15.18 -22.47
C TYR A 34 -8.76 -16.64 -22.19
N THR A 35 -8.25 -16.89 -20.98
CA THR A 35 -7.97 -18.23 -20.47
C THR A 35 -8.63 -18.39 -19.09
N GLY A 36 -9.46 -19.42 -18.94
CA GLY A 36 -10.19 -19.73 -17.70
C GLY A 36 -11.43 -20.56 -18.01
N ASP A 37 -12.25 -20.87 -17.00
CA ASP A 37 -13.60 -21.41 -17.22
C ASP A 37 -14.43 -20.37 -17.99
N THR A 38 -15.29 -20.82 -18.90
CA THR A 38 -16.17 -19.92 -19.66
C THR A 38 -17.16 -19.16 -18.78
N ARG A 39 -17.40 -19.62 -17.55
CA ARG A 39 -18.29 -18.97 -16.57
C ARG A 39 -17.53 -18.11 -15.55
N ALA A 40 -16.19 -18.16 -15.59
CA ALA A 40 -15.30 -17.43 -14.69
C ALA A 40 -15.00 -16.00 -15.19
N SER A 41 -15.69 -15.54 -16.24
CA SER A 41 -15.63 -14.16 -16.69
C SER A 41 -16.98 -13.68 -17.22
N ALA A 42 -17.22 -12.37 -17.13
CA ALA A 42 -18.37 -11.70 -17.72
C ALA A 42 -18.10 -10.21 -17.93
N ILE A 43 -18.82 -9.60 -18.87
CA ILE A 43 -19.09 -8.16 -18.79
C ILE A 43 -20.29 -7.97 -17.85
N TYR A 44 -20.18 -7.06 -16.89
CA TYR A 44 -21.29 -6.67 -16.02
C TYR A 44 -21.80 -5.27 -16.38
N SER A 45 -23.08 -5.01 -16.08
CA SER A 45 -23.69 -3.67 -16.18
C SER A 45 -24.58 -3.36 -14.96
N ASP A 46 -24.95 -2.09 -14.83
CA ASP A 46 -25.79 -1.54 -13.77
C ASP A 46 -25.13 -1.64 -12.36
N GLY A 47 -23.80 -1.69 -12.31
CA GLY A 47 -23.00 -1.88 -11.09
C GLY A 47 -23.28 -0.84 -10.01
N ASP A 48 -23.22 0.44 -10.34
CA ASP A 48 -23.42 1.54 -9.38
C ASP A 48 -24.86 1.57 -8.88
N THR A 49 -25.80 1.08 -9.70
CA THR A 49 -27.23 1.02 -9.36
C THR A 49 -27.58 -0.20 -8.50
N ILE A 50 -27.00 -1.36 -8.81
CA ILE A 50 -27.37 -2.65 -8.21
C ILE A 50 -26.48 -3.01 -7.02
N ALA A 51 -25.18 -2.72 -7.10
CA ALA A 51 -24.18 -3.10 -6.12
C ALA A 51 -23.25 -1.92 -5.77
N PRO A 52 -23.81 -0.78 -5.29
CA PRO A 52 -23.03 0.42 -5.00
C PRO A 52 -21.91 0.13 -3.99
N GLY A 53 -20.70 0.57 -4.31
CA GLY A 53 -19.51 0.34 -3.50
C GLY A 53 -18.91 -1.06 -3.62
N ALA A 54 -19.60 -2.00 -4.27
CA ALA A 54 -19.09 -3.35 -4.54
C ALA A 54 -18.56 -3.51 -5.98
N THR A 55 -18.95 -2.63 -6.89
CA THR A 55 -18.37 -2.53 -8.24
C THR A 55 -17.52 -1.26 -8.38
N PRO A 56 -16.44 -1.28 -9.17
CA PRO A 56 -15.61 -0.09 -9.38
C PRO A 56 -16.27 0.97 -10.30
N SER A 57 -17.30 0.57 -11.06
CA SER A 57 -18.09 1.44 -11.95
C SER A 57 -19.42 0.77 -12.34
N ASP A 58 -20.30 1.49 -13.03
CA ASP A 58 -21.59 0.95 -13.51
C ASP A 58 -21.46 -0.15 -14.58
N THR A 59 -20.40 -0.14 -15.37
CA THR A 59 -20.09 -1.18 -16.37
C THR A 59 -18.64 -1.60 -16.23
N GLY A 60 -18.33 -2.85 -16.53
CA GLY A 60 -16.95 -3.35 -16.50
C GLY A 60 -16.87 -4.84 -16.80
N ILE A 61 -15.76 -5.46 -16.43
CA ILE A 61 -15.61 -6.92 -16.50
C ILE A 61 -15.33 -7.50 -15.12
N ILE A 62 -15.69 -8.76 -14.95
CA ILE A 62 -15.37 -9.56 -13.77
C ILE A 62 -14.56 -10.77 -14.24
N LEU A 63 -13.46 -11.03 -13.54
CA LEU A 63 -12.70 -12.28 -13.59
C LEU A 63 -12.83 -12.95 -12.22
N SER A 64 -13.18 -14.23 -12.19
CA SER A 64 -13.47 -14.98 -10.98
C SER A 64 -12.62 -16.23 -10.93
N THR A 65 -12.26 -16.69 -9.73
CA THR A 65 -11.73 -18.05 -9.55
C THR A 65 -12.84 -19.10 -9.52
N GLY A 66 -14.08 -18.66 -9.26
CA GLY A 66 -15.32 -19.42 -9.40
C GLY A 66 -16.16 -19.01 -10.62
N GLN A 67 -17.45 -18.78 -10.39
CA GLN A 67 -18.41 -18.32 -11.40
C GLN A 67 -18.70 -16.83 -11.25
N ALA A 68 -18.48 -16.06 -12.31
CA ALA A 68 -18.74 -14.61 -12.34
C ALA A 68 -20.18 -14.25 -11.95
N SER A 69 -21.16 -15.06 -12.37
CA SER A 69 -22.58 -14.85 -12.04
C SER A 69 -22.94 -15.18 -10.59
N ALA A 70 -22.00 -15.72 -9.80
CA ALA A 70 -22.19 -15.99 -8.38
C ALA A 70 -21.73 -14.81 -7.49
N TYR A 71 -21.22 -13.73 -8.08
CA TYR A 71 -20.77 -12.56 -7.33
C TYR A 71 -21.91 -11.83 -6.60
N THR A 72 -23.14 -11.89 -7.13
CA THR A 72 -24.35 -11.34 -6.49
C THR A 72 -25.49 -12.35 -6.50
N ASN A 73 -26.39 -12.27 -5.51
CA ASN A 73 -27.57 -13.12 -5.43
C ASN A 73 -28.78 -12.54 -6.19
N SER A 74 -29.58 -13.41 -6.79
CA SER A 74 -30.82 -13.04 -7.51
C SER A 74 -32.06 -12.94 -6.64
N THR A 75 -32.03 -13.55 -5.45
CA THR A 75 -33.15 -13.53 -4.50
C THR A 75 -32.64 -13.63 -3.07
N GLY A 76 -33.38 -13.06 -2.12
CA GLY A 76 -33.05 -13.18 -0.69
C GLY A 76 -32.30 -11.97 -0.16
N GLU A 77 -31.34 -12.22 0.70
CA GLU A 77 -30.38 -11.24 1.24
C GLU A 77 -29.04 -11.44 0.51
N ALA A 78 -28.19 -10.42 0.47
CA ALA A 78 -26.83 -10.58 0.00
C ALA A 78 -26.02 -11.45 0.98
N ASN A 79 -24.96 -12.09 0.50
CA ASN A 79 -24.02 -12.91 1.27
C ASN A 79 -24.70 -13.97 2.16
N GLN A 80 -25.41 -14.91 1.52
CA GLN A 80 -26.09 -16.00 2.24
C GLN A 80 -25.24 -17.26 2.36
N SER A 81 -24.13 -17.30 1.63
CA SER A 81 -23.23 -18.44 1.55
C SER A 81 -21.93 -18.11 2.26
N ASN A 82 -21.84 -18.38 3.57
CA ASN A 82 -20.63 -18.15 4.39
C ASN A 82 -19.36 -18.94 3.97
N ASN A 83 -19.37 -19.60 2.82
CA ASN A 83 -18.33 -20.48 2.28
C ASN A 83 -18.51 -20.60 0.76
N GLN A 84 -18.82 -19.50 0.06
CA GLN A 84 -19.14 -19.57 -1.36
C GLN A 84 -17.93 -20.09 -2.13
N SER A 85 -18.10 -21.25 -2.75
CA SER A 85 -17.09 -21.89 -3.58
C SER A 85 -17.79 -22.59 -4.73
N THR A 86 -17.55 -22.11 -5.94
CA THR A 86 -18.21 -22.61 -7.14
C THR A 86 -17.18 -23.22 -8.07
N ALA A 87 -17.49 -24.42 -8.58
CA ALA A 87 -16.54 -25.13 -9.43
C ALA A 87 -16.24 -24.36 -10.73
N SER A 88 -14.98 -23.96 -10.89
CA SER A 88 -14.40 -23.56 -12.16
C SER A 88 -13.44 -24.66 -12.67
N ASN A 89 -13.01 -24.53 -13.93
CA ASN A 89 -12.06 -25.42 -14.57
C ASN A 89 -10.89 -24.61 -15.15
N GLY A 90 -10.44 -23.59 -14.41
CA GLY A 90 -9.30 -22.77 -14.83
C GLY A 90 -8.00 -23.60 -14.85
N PRO A 91 -6.95 -23.14 -15.55
CA PRO A 91 -5.67 -23.82 -15.53
C PRO A 91 -5.02 -23.76 -14.15
N ASN A 92 -4.62 -24.94 -13.65
CA ASN A 92 -3.85 -25.06 -12.42
C ASN A 92 -2.34 -24.96 -12.66
N GLY A 93 -1.67 -24.21 -11.80
CA GLY A 93 -0.22 -24.08 -11.79
C GLY A 93 0.33 -23.29 -12.98
N ASP A 94 -0.37 -22.23 -13.40
CA ASP A 94 0.16 -21.30 -14.39
C ASP A 94 1.53 -20.75 -13.90
N PRO A 95 2.59 -20.76 -14.74
CA PRO A 95 3.92 -20.38 -14.29
C PRO A 95 4.04 -18.93 -13.81
N ALA A 96 3.29 -17.99 -14.40
CA ALA A 96 3.37 -16.58 -14.01
C ALA A 96 2.72 -16.38 -12.64
N PHE A 97 1.52 -16.95 -12.44
CA PHE A 97 0.82 -16.92 -11.16
C PHE A 97 1.59 -17.67 -10.06
N ASN A 98 2.18 -18.84 -10.35
CA ASN A 98 3.00 -19.54 -9.36
C ASN A 98 4.25 -18.75 -8.94
N ALA A 99 4.89 -18.09 -9.90
CA ALA A 99 6.07 -17.28 -9.61
C ALA A 99 5.70 -16.07 -8.74
N ALA A 100 4.53 -15.49 -8.99
CA ALA A 100 3.99 -14.38 -8.23
C ALA A 100 3.61 -14.77 -6.79
N ALA A 101 2.77 -15.79 -6.65
CA ALA A 101 2.28 -16.28 -5.37
C ALA A 101 3.37 -17.02 -4.55
N GLY A 102 4.49 -17.39 -5.18
CA GLY A 102 5.56 -18.17 -4.54
C GLY A 102 5.18 -19.62 -4.23
N THR A 103 3.99 -20.06 -4.63
CA THR A 103 3.45 -21.41 -4.43
C THR A 103 2.63 -21.83 -5.65
N ARG A 104 2.00 -23.01 -5.60
CA ARG A 104 1.11 -23.46 -6.66
C ARG A 104 -0.23 -22.73 -6.60
N THR A 105 -0.70 -22.25 -7.74
CA THR A 105 -2.02 -21.64 -7.91
C THR A 105 -3.01 -22.55 -8.64
N PHE A 106 -4.30 -22.26 -8.50
CA PHE A 106 -5.40 -23.02 -9.07
C PHE A 106 -6.41 -22.10 -9.77
N ASP A 107 -7.20 -22.68 -10.66
CA ASP A 107 -8.41 -22.09 -11.23
C ASP A 107 -8.26 -20.66 -11.81
N ALA A 108 -7.10 -20.40 -12.43
CA ALA A 108 -6.79 -19.07 -12.93
C ALA A 108 -7.79 -18.59 -14.00
N SER A 109 -8.14 -17.31 -13.93
CA SER A 109 -8.97 -16.60 -14.90
C SER A 109 -8.25 -15.33 -15.33
N TYR A 110 -7.84 -15.26 -16.59
CA TYR A 110 -7.04 -14.13 -17.07
C TYR A 110 -7.30 -13.73 -18.54
N LEU A 111 -7.12 -12.43 -18.78
CA LEU A 111 -7.23 -11.78 -20.08
C LEU A 111 -5.83 -11.33 -20.52
N ASP A 112 -5.40 -11.79 -21.69
CA ASP A 112 -4.22 -11.30 -22.40
C ASP A 112 -4.68 -10.33 -23.50
N VAL A 113 -4.12 -9.12 -23.53
CA VAL A 113 -4.47 -8.08 -24.50
C VAL A 113 -3.21 -7.50 -25.13
N THR A 114 -3.21 -7.37 -26.46
CA THR A 114 -2.24 -6.53 -27.18
C THR A 114 -2.89 -5.19 -27.47
N PHE A 115 -2.22 -4.09 -27.14
CA PHE A 115 -2.78 -2.74 -27.25
C PHE A 115 -1.74 -1.72 -27.67
N VAL A 116 -2.19 -0.54 -28.14
CA VAL A 116 -1.34 0.60 -28.46
C VAL A 116 -1.85 1.82 -27.69
N PRO A 117 -1.11 2.31 -26.68
CA PRO A 117 -1.50 3.49 -25.91
C PRO A 117 -0.99 4.78 -26.55
N ASP A 118 -1.69 5.88 -26.31
CA ASP A 118 -1.27 7.22 -26.74
C ASP A 118 -0.21 7.83 -25.79
N GLY A 119 -0.34 7.58 -24.48
CA GLY A 119 0.60 8.02 -23.43
C GLY A 119 1.61 6.95 -22.99
N SER A 120 2.62 7.38 -22.22
CA SER A 120 3.63 6.49 -21.64
C SER A 120 3.30 5.97 -20.24
N VAL A 121 2.23 6.49 -19.64
CA VAL A 121 1.70 6.04 -18.35
C VAL A 121 0.23 5.73 -18.56
N MET A 122 -0.20 4.56 -18.08
CA MET A 122 -1.56 4.08 -18.16
C MET A 122 -2.02 3.67 -16.76
N THR A 123 -3.27 3.95 -16.39
CA THR A 123 -3.87 3.46 -15.15
C THR A 123 -4.90 2.38 -15.41
N MET A 124 -5.40 1.70 -14.38
CA MET A 124 -6.53 0.77 -14.46
C MET A 124 -7.21 0.67 -13.10
N GLN A 125 -8.52 0.89 -13.06
CA GLN A 125 -9.29 0.86 -11.82
C GLN A 125 -9.96 -0.50 -11.60
N PHE A 126 -9.93 -0.97 -10.36
CA PHE A 126 -10.48 -2.28 -10.02
C PHE A 126 -10.98 -2.35 -8.57
N VAL A 127 -11.84 -3.32 -8.29
CA VAL A 127 -12.19 -3.80 -6.95
C VAL A 127 -11.79 -5.26 -6.86
N PHE A 128 -11.19 -5.63 -5.73
CA PHE A 128 -10.97 -7.03 -5.37
C PHE A 128 -11.94 -7.42 -4.24
N ALA A 129 -12.60 -8.56 -4.38
CA ALA A 129 -13.56 -9.07 -3.41
C ALA A 129 -13.38 -10.58 -3.24
N SER A 130 -13.50 -11.07 -2.01
CA SER A 130 -13.17 -12.46 -1.67
C SER A 130 -13.95 -12.98 -0.46
N GLU A 131 -14.24 -14.27 -0.48
CA GLU A 131 -14.69 -15.10 0.65
C GLU A 131 -13.56 -15.47 1.62
N GLU A 132 -12.31 -15.16 1.29
CA GLU A 132 -11.19 -15.39 2.20
C GLU A 132 -11.08 -14.32 3.29
N TYR A 133 -11.77 -13.20 3.12
CA TYR A 133 -11.93 -12.23 4.19
C TYR A 133 -13.02 -12.67 5.16
N PRO A 134 -12.91 -12.27 6.45
CA PRO A 134 -11.71 -11.85 7.15
C PRO A 134 -10.84 -13.04 7.62
N GLU A 135 -11.30 -14.29 7.51
CA GLU A 135 -10.74 -15.47 8.20
C GLU A 135 -9.32 -15.84 7.76
N TYR A 136 -8.95 -15.55 6.51
CA TYR A 136 -7.68 -15.95 5.89
C TYR A 136 -6.80 -14.76 5.47
N GLN A 137 -7.11 -13.56 5.94
CA GLN A 137 -6.35 -12.31 5.67
C GLN A 137 -4.87 -12.31 6.14
N ASP A 138 -4.46 -13.31 6.95
CA ASP A 138 -3.07 -13.54 7.39
C ASP A 138 -2.52 -14.94 6.96
N SER A 139 -3.17 -15.58 5.99
CA SER A 139 -2.90 -16.96 5.56
C SER A 139 -2.09 -17.06 4.26
N VAL A 140 -1.61 -18.27 3.93
CA VAL A 140 -0.93 -18.62 2.67
C VAL A 140 -1.89 -18.97 1.53
N PHE A 141 -3.20 -18.91 1.76
CA PHE A 141 -4.24 -19.29 0.80
C PHE A 141 -4.74 -18.11 -0.06
N GLN A 142 -4.19 -16.92 0.18
CA GLN A 142 -4.67 -15.64 -0.37
C GLN A 142 -4.67 -15.59 -1.90
N ASP A 143 -5.87 -15.52 -2.46
CA ASP A 143 -6.10 -15.41 -3.90
C ASP A 143 -5.40 -14.19 -4.48
N PHE A 144 -4.73 -14.41 -5.60
CA PHE A 144 -3.75 -13.47 -6.12
C PHE A 144 -4.27 -12.80 -7.38
N VAL A 145 -4.35 -11.46 -7.36
CA VAL A 145 -4.52 -10.65 -8.57
C VAL A 145 -3.16 -10.30 -9.16
N GLY A 146 -2.95 -10.70 -10.40
CA GLY A 146 -1.72 -10.45 -11.15
C GLY A 146 -1.95 -9.59 -12.38
N VAL A 147 -1.15 -8.54 -12.51
CA VAL A 147 -1.07 -7.73 -13.74
C VAL A 147 0.37 -7.71 -14.25
N TRP A 148 0.56 -8.04 -15.53
CA TRP A 148 1.87 -7.98 -16.18
C TRP A 148 1.81 -7.15 -17.43
N VAL A 149 2.65 -6.13 -17.54
CA VAL A 149 2.83 -5.31 -18.75
C VAL A 149 4.19 -5.62 -19.36
N ASN A 150 4.20 -5.96 -20.66
CA ASN A 150 5.40 -6.35 -21.40
C ASN A 150 6.22 -7.45 -20.68
N GLY A 151 5.51 -8.36 -20.00
CA GLY A 151 6.09 -9.46 -19.22
C GLY A 151 6.66 -9.08 -17.85
N GLN A 152 6.54 -7.81 -17.43
CA GLN A 152 6.92 -7.34 -16.10
C GLN A 152 5.68 -7.19 -15.23
N MET A 153 5.74 -7.71 -13.99
CA MET A 153 4.64 -7.56 -13.05
C MET A 153 4.49 -6.10 -12.61
N VAL A 154 3.25 -5.66 -12.50
CA VAL A 154 2.87 -4.35 -11.99
C VAL A 154 2.43 -4.53 -10.55
N ASN A 155 3.01 -3.74 -9.65
CA ASN A 155 2.66 -3.76 -8.24
C ASN A 155 1.70 -2.62 -7.92
N LEU A 156 0.89 -2.78 -6.89
CA LEU A 156 0.19 -1.65 -6.27
C LEU A 156 1.19 -0.67 -5.67
N GLU A 157 0.84 0.61 -5.69
CA GLU A 157 1.67 1.65 -5.09
C GLU A 157 1.56 1.68 -3.56
N ILE A 158 0.55 1.00 -2.99
CA ILE A 158 0.30 0.99 -1.55
C ILE A 158 0.82 -0.28 -0.87
N GLY A 159 1.17 -0.13 0.41
CA GLY A 159 1.45 -1.26 1.30
C GLY A 159 2.63 -2.13 0.88
N ASN A 160 2.44 -3.44 0.76
CA ASN A 160 3.51 -4.37 0.32
C ASN A 160 3.66 -4.45 -1.21
N GLY A 161 2.73 -3.85 -1.96
CA GLY A 161 2.69 -3.83 -3.42
C GLY A 161 1.87 -4.96 -4.06
N ASP A 162 1.31 -5.88 -3.27
CA ASP A 162 0.50 -6.99 -3.77
C ASP A 162 -0.99 -6.60 -3.80
N ALA A 163 -1.73 -7.07 -4.80
CA ALA A 163 -3.19 -6.90 -4.87
C ALA A 163 -3.90 -8.13 -4.28
N ASP A 164 -3.77 -8.30 -2.95
CA ASP A 164 -4.26 -9.48 -2.21
C ASP A 164 -4.79 -9.12 -0.81
N PRO A 165 -5.51 -10.05 -0.13
CA PRO A 165 -5.94 -9.90 1.25
C PRO A 165 -4.85 -9.61 2.28
N GLY A 166 -3.59 -9.95 2.01
CA GLY A 166 -2.47 -9.66 2.90
C GLY A 166 -2.06 -8.19 2.87
N ASN A 167 -2.34 -7.49 1.77
CA ASN A 167 -2.05 -6.07 1.62
C ASN A 167 -3.17 -5.15 2.10
N VAL A 168 -4.43 -5.52 1.87
CA VAL A 168 -5.60 -4.68 2.19
C VAL A 168 -6.61 -5.49 3.02
N ASN A 169 -6.68 -5.22 4.31
CA ASN A 169 -7.57 -5.93 5.23
C ASN A 169 -7.86 -5.10 6.49
N SER A 170 -8.60 -5.69 7.45
CA SER A 170 -8.96 -5.05 8.71
C SER A 170 -7.76 -4.56 9.57
N GLY A 171 -6.57 -5.14 9.38
CA GLY A 171 -5.33 -4.79 10.09
C GLY A 171 -4.30 -4.01 9.26
N ASN A 172 -4.37 -4.05 7.92
CA ASN A 172 -3.42 -3.42 7.01
C ASN A 172 -4.16 -2.61 5.93
N ASN A 173 -3.85 -1.32 5.80
CA ASN A 173 -4.58 -0.40 4.92
C ASN A 173 -6.11 -0.44 5.13
N SER A 174 -6.58 -0.54 6.39
CA SER A 174 -7.98 -0.82 6.72
C SER A 174 -9.00 0.22 6.24
N ASN A 175 -8.57 1.44 5.95
CA ASN A 175 -9.45 2.50 5.44
C ASN A 175 -9.90 2.32 4.00
N ILE A 176 -9.25 1.41 3.26
CA ILE A 176 -9.60 1.08 1.88
C ILE A 176 -10.07 -0.39 1.77
N TYR A 177 -10.25 -1.04 2.92
CA TYR A 177 -10.93 -2.33 3.08
C TYR A 177 -12.37 -2.07 3.50
N LEU A 178 -13.28 -2.83 2.92
CA LEU A 178 -14.70 -2.86 3.23
C LEU A 178 -15.02 -4.24 3.79
N ASP A 179 -15.45 -4.27 5.05
CA ASP A 179 -15.93 -5.48 5.70
C ASP A 179 -17.35 -5.77 5.25
N ASN A 180 -17.62 -6.99 4.77
CA ASN A 180 -18.94 -7.43 4.37
C ASN A 180 -19.46 -8.62 5.20
N ALA A 181 -18.87 -8.91 6.36
CA ALA A 181 -19.33 -9.97 7.27
C ALA A 181 -20.72 -9.73 7.90
N ASN A 182 -21.31 -8.54 7.68
CA ASN A 182 -22.68 -8.19 8.08
C ASN A 182 -23.61 -7.93 6.87
N ASP A 183 -23.17 -8.32 5.67
CA ASP A 183 -23.87 -8.22 4.40
C ASP A 183 -24.28 -6.77 4.08
N ASP A 184 -23.34 -5.84 4.28
CA ASP A 184 -23.53 -4.41 4.08
C ASP A 184 -23.39 -3.99 2.60
N TYR A 185 -22.87 -4.89 1.77
CA TYR A 185 -22.70 -4.74 0.33
C TYR A 185 -23.44 -5.85 -0.42
N ASN A 186 -23.99 -5.52 -1.59
CA ASN A 186 -24.67 -6.50 -2.44
C ASN A 186 -23.64 -7.30 -3.25
N THR A 187 -22.98 -8.22 -2.56
CA THR A 187 -22.10 -9.24 -3.09
C THR A 187 -22.19 -10.47 -2.19
N GLU A 188 -21.88 -11.65 -2.72
CA GLU A 188 -21.69 -12.82 -1.87
C GLU A 188 -20.40 -12.75 -1.06
N MET A 189 -19.40 -11.96 -1.47
CA MET A 189 -18.08 -11.99 -0.83
C MET A 189 -18.09 -11.39 0.59
N ASP A 190 -17.36 -12.00 1.51
CA ASP A 190 -17.25 -11.57 2.92
C ASP A 190 -16.41 -10.29 3.14
N GLY A 191 -15.58 -9.91 2.15
CA GLY A 191 -14.86 -8.65 2.18
C GLY A 191 -14.41 -8.18 0.80
N LEU A 192 -14.14 -6.88 0.69
CA LEU A 192 -13.74 -6.25 -0.57
C LEU A 192 -12.91 -4.99 -0.35
N THR A 193 -12.25 -4.50 -1.40
CA THR A 193 -11.59 -3.20 -1.38
C THR A 193 -12.56 -2.09 -1.81
N VAL A 194 -12.26 -0.84 -1.46
CA VAL A 194 -12.77 0.30 -2.27
C VAL A 194 -12.23 0.21 -3.70
N THR A 195 -12.69 1.06 -4.62
CA THR A 195 -12.06 1.16 -5.94
C THR A 195 -10.57 1.55 -5.78
N MET A 196 -9.70 0.69 -6.31
CA MET A 196 -8.25 0.81 -6.35
C MET A 196 -7.80 1.21 -7.75
N THR A 197 -6.56 1.68 -7.89
CA THR A 197 -5.89 1.89 -9.19
C THR A 197 -4.56 1.14 -9.27
N LEU A 198 -4.15 0.78 -10.48
CA LEU A 198 -2.79 0.36 -10.84
C LEU A 198 -2.19 1.34 -11.84
N THR A 199 -1.00 1.85 -11.56
CA THR A 199 -0.23 2.70 -12.48
C THR A 199 0.82 1.88 -13.23
N MET A 200 0.87 2.01 -14.55
CA MET A 200 1.68 1.17 -15.42
C MET A 200 2.49 2.02 -16.40
N GLN A 201 3.77 1.66 -16.56
CA GLN A 201 4.61 2.23 -17.62
C GLN A 201 4.40 1.44 -18.92
N VAL A 202 4.14 2.15 -20.02
CA VAL A 202 3.85 1.58 -21.33
C VAL A 202 4.59 2.36 -22.43
N ASP A 203 4.80 1.73 -23.59
CA ASP A 203 5.46 2.37 -24.73
C ASP A 203 4.44 3.03 -25.67
N PRO A 204 4.40 4.38 -25.78
CA PRO A 204 3.38 5.07 -26.57
C PRO A 204 3.55 4.81 -28.08
N GLY A 205 2.42 4.68 -28.79
CA GLY A 205 2.37 4.56 -30.24
C GLY A 205 2.87 3.21 -30.81
N VAL A 206 3.23 2.25 -29.96
CA VAL A 206 3.64 0.89 -30.35
C VAL A 206 2.85 -0.18 -29.59
N GLU A 207 2.92 -1.42 -30.08
CA GLU A 207 2.24 -2.56 -29.43
C GLU A 207 2.89 -2.89 -28.09
N ASN A 208 2.06 -2.90 -27.05
CA ASN A 208 2.35 -3.41 -25.71
C ASN A 208 1.48 -4.64 -25.48
N THR A 209 1.88 -5.47 -24.52
CA THR A 209 1.07 -6.61 -24.05
C THR A 209 0.74 -6.45 -22.59
N ILE A 210 -0.51 -6.70 -22.20
CA ILE A 210 -0.90 -6.83 -20.79
C ILE A 210 -1.56 -8.18 -20.55
N ARG A 211 -1.25 -8.78 -19.39
CA ARG A 211 -2.00 -9.89 -18.80
C ARG A 211 -2.64 -9.39 -17.53
N ILE A 212 -3.94 -9.61 -17.37
CA ILE A 212 -4.71 -9.26 -16.17
C ILE A 212 -5.43 -10.51 -15.71
N GLY A 213 -5.30 -10.91 -14.45
CA GLY A 213 -6.10 -12.04 -13.97
C GLY A 213 -5.99 -12.32 -12.49
N ILE A 214 -6.70 -13.36 -12.10
CA ILE A 214 -6.85 -13.84 -10.73
C ILE A 214 -6.64 -15.36 -10.70
N ALA A 215 -6.13 -15.89 -9.59
CA ALA A 215 -5.99 -17.33 -9.38
C ALA A 215 -6.05 -17.66 -7.89
N ASP A 216 -6.57 -18.83 -7.56
CA ASP A 216 -6.57 -19.32 -6.18
C ASP A 216 -5.16 -19.68 -5.74
N VAL A 217 -4.83 -19.45 -4.47
CA VAL A 217 -3.49 -19.77 -3.96
C VAL A 217 -3.53 -20.96 -3.01
N SER A 218 -2.66 -21.94 -3.26
CA SER A 218 -2.43 -23.13 -2.42
C SER A 218 -3.60 -24.14 -2.35
N ASP A 219 -4.86 -23.76 -2.50
CA ASP A 219 -5.98 -24.66 -2.81
C ASP A 219 -6.97 -24.04 -3.81
N SER A 220 -8.17 -24.63 -3.96
CA SER A 220 -9.20 -24.22 -4.92
C SER A 220 -10.56 -24.00 -4.23
N SER A 221 -10.52 -23.62 -2.96
CA SER A 221 -11.67 -23.43 -2.08
C SER A 221 -11.84 -21.95 -1.84
N TYR A 222 -13.10 -21.52 -1.76
CA TYR A 222 -13.53 -20.11 -1.72
C TYR A 222 -13.30 -19.37 -3.04
N ASP A 223 -14.30 -18.60 -3.47
CA ASP A 223 -14.21 -17.86 -4.71
C ASP A 223 -13.73 -16.43 -4.43
N SER A 224 -12.87 -15.91 -5.31
CA SER A 224 -12.51 -14.50 -5.36
C SER A 224 -12.85 -13.88 -6.70
N ASN A 225 -13.02 -12.56 -6.70
CA ASN A 225 -13.48 -11.79 -7.85
C ASN A 225 -12.64 -10.53 -8.01
N LEU A 226 -12.11 -10.36 -9.22
CA LEU A 226 -11.49 -9.14 -9.71
C LEU A 226 -12.47 -8.43 -10.64
N LEU A 227 -12.98 -7.27 -10.22
CA LEU A 227 -13.84 -6.43 -11.02
C LEU A 227 -13.03 -5.26 -11.56
N ILE A 228 -13.07 -5.02 -12.87
CA ILE A 228 -12.31 -3.95 -13.54
C ILE A 228 -13.30 -2.97 -14.16
N ALA A 229 -13.08 -1.67 -13.94
CA ALA A 229 -13.97 -0.63 -14.43
C ALA A 229 -13.87 -0.45 -15.95
N ALA A 230 -15.01 -0.16 -16.59
CA ALA A 230 -15.03 0.22 -18.00
C ALA A 230 -14.24 1.51 -18.24
N ASP A 231 -13.60 1.60 -19.41
CA ASP A 231 -12.78 2.74 -19.86
C ASP A 231 -11.64 3.15 -18.91
N SER A 232 -11.35 2.36 -17.87
CA SER A 232 -10.39 2.71 -16.82
C SER A 232 -8.94 2.41 -17.20
N ALA A 233 -8.70 1.53 -18.18
CA ALA A 233 -7.40 1.32 -18.78
C ALA A 233 -7.10 2.43 -19.80
N GLN A 234 -6.54 3.56 -19.32
CA GLN A 234 -6.42 4.80 -20.10
C GLN A 234 -5.19 5.64 -19.73
N THR A 235 -4.86 6.62 -20.58
CA THR A 235 -3.70 7.53 -20.45
C THR A 235 -4.06 9.02 -20.41
N GLU A 236 -5.34 9.36 -20.26
CA GLU A 236 -5.90 10.73 -20.26
C GLU A 236 -5.83 11.43 -18.90
N VAL A 237 -6.26 10.74 -17.83
CA VAL A 237 -6.23 11.22 -16.45
C VAL A 237 -5.43 10.24 -15.63
N ILE A 238 -4.32 10.68 -15.04
CA ILE A 238 -3.49 9.84 -14.17
C ILE A 238 -3.50 10.51 -12.80
N ALA A 239 -4.13 9.87 -11.82
CA ALA A 239 -4.13 10.32 -10.45
C ALA A 239 -2.91 9.71 -9.74
N GLU A 240 -1.91 10.52 -9.45
CA GLU A 240 -0.65 10.04 -8.87
C GLU A 240 -0.75 9.98 -7.34
N THR A 241 -0.07 9.01 -6.73
CA THR A 241 -0.07 8.85 -5.27
C THR A 241 0.51 10.07 -4.55
N ASP A 242 -0.26 10.59 -3.60
CA ASP A 242 0.15 11.62 -2.67
C ASP A 242 0.71 11.03 -1.39
N THR A 243 1.70 11.73 -0.82
CA THR A 243 2.15 11.46 0.55
C THR A 243 2.03 12.71 1.39
N VAL A 244 1.40 12.59 2.55
CA VAL A 244 1.13 13.70 3.47
C VAL A 244 1.51 13.33 4.90
N ARG A 245 1.75 14.34 5.74
CA ARG A 245 1.80 14.14 7.19
C ARG A 245 0.61 14.82 7.83
N VAL A 246 -0.05 14.09 8.70
CA VAL A 246 -1.12 14.59 9.55
C VAL A 246 -0.72 14.28 10.99
N ASP A 247 -0.66 15.31 11.84
CA ASP A 247 -0.46 15.08 13.26
C ASP A 247 -1.74 14.51 13.86
N ALA A 248 -1.60 13.60 14.83
CA ALA A 248 -2.72 12.99 15.59
C ALA A 248 -3.87 13.95 15.91
N ASN A 249 -3.58 15.13 16.47
CA ASN A 249 -4.60 16.12 16.85
C ASN A 249 -4.59 17.35 15.92
N GLY A 250 -3.90 17.25 14.79
CA GLY A 250 -3.69 18.34 13.85
C GLY A 250 -4.58 18.24 12.62
N SER A 251 -4.45 19.22 11.75
CA SER A 251 -5.04 19.18 10.42
C SER A 251 -4.02 19.62 9.38
N ARG A 252 -4.18 19.10 8.16
CA ARG A 252 -3.32 19.42 7.02
C ARG A 252 -4.17 19.64 5.77
N VAL A 253 -3.91 20.73 5.06
CA VAL A 253 -4.45 20.94 3.72
C VAL A 253 -3.48 20.36 2.70
N VAL A 254 -3.98 19.55 1.77
CA VAL A 254 -3.22 18.95 0.66
C VAL A 254 -3.94 19.22 -0.66
N ASN A 255 -3.17 19.52 -1.71
CA ASN A 255 -3.69 19.60 -3.06
C ASN A 255 -3.29 18.33 -3.80
N VAL A 256 -4.14 17.31 -3.72
CA VAL A 256 -3.90 15.99 -4.34
C VAL A 256 -3.88 16.06 -5.87
N LEU A 257 -4.61 17.02 -6.45
CA LEU A 257 -4.61 17.23 -7.91
C LEU A 257 -3.33 17.89 -8.46
N ALA A 258 -2.32 18.15 -7.62
CA ALA A 258 -1.14 18.94 -8.01
C ALA A 258 -0.12 18.15 -8.83
N ASN A 259 -0.04 16.85 -8.61
CA ASN A 259 0.83 15.88 -9.31
C ASN A 259 0.07 15.09 -10.38
N ASP A 260 -1.25 15.27 -10.49
CA ASP A 260 -2.05 14.53 -11.46
C ASP A 260 -1.84 15.02 -12.90
N THR A 261 -1.88 14.06 -13.82
CA THR A 261 -1.88 14.33 -15.26
C THR A 261 -3.30 14.47 -15.78
N ASN A 262 -3.52 15.44 -16.66
CA ASN A 262 -4.78 15.63 -17.36
C ASN A 262 -4.51 16.13 -18.78
N ASN A 263 -4.83 15.30 -19.77
CA ASN A 263 -4.67 15.62 -21.19
C ASN A 263 -5.89 16.36 -21.79
N SER A 264 -6.90 16.66 -20.97
CA SER A 264 -8.07 17.46 -21.35
C SER A 264 -7.94 18.94 -20.99
N ALA A 265 -8.69 19.79 -21.70
CA ALA A 265 -8.80 21.22 -21.38
C ALA A 265 -9.68 21.51 -20.15
N THR A 266 -10.54 20.56 -19.74
CA THR A 266 -11.37 20.69 -18.54
C THR A 266 -10.51 20.42 -17.31
N ALA A 267 -10.53 21.32 -16.32
CA ALA A 267 -9.76 21.15 -15.10
C ALA A 267 -10.21 19.91 -14.29
N LEU A 268 -9.27 19.28 -13.60
CA LEU A 268 -9.57 18.17 -12.69
C LEU A 268 -10.38 18.66 -11.49
N THR A 269 -11.26 17.78 -11.03
CA THR A 269 -12.05 17.93 -9.81
C THR A 269 -12.07 16.63 -9.03
N ILE A 270 -12.15 16.72 -7.71
CA ILE A 270 -12.33 15.55 -6.85
C ILE A 270 -13.82 15.24 -6.77
N THR A 271 -14.21 14.03 -7.13
CA THR A 271 -15.63 13.61 -7.15
C THR A 271 -15.97 12.59 -6.05
N HIS A 272 -14.99 11.80 -5.62
CA HIS A 272 -15.16 10.79 -4.58
C HIS A 272 -13.97 10.75 -3.63
N ILE A 273 -14.22 10.30 -2.40
CA ILE A 273 -13.22 9.92 -1.40
C ILE A 273 -13.62 8.54 -0.89
N ASN A 274 -12.74 7.53 -0.97
CA ASN A 274 -13.04 6.14 -0.65
C ASN A 274 -14.32 5.63 -1.33
N GLY A 275 -14.48 5.92 -2.62
CA GLY A 275 -15.69 5.55 -3.38
C GLY A 275 -16.98 6.28 -2.96
N THR A 276 -16.95 7.14 -1.94
CA THR A 276 -18.10 7.94 -1.53
C THR A 276 -18.12 9.26 -2.28
N ALA A 277 -19.23 9.56 -2.97
CA ALA A 277 -19.40 10.81 -3.69
C ALA A 277 -19.33 12.02 -2.74
N VAL A 278 -18.59 13.06 -3.14
CA VAL A 278 -18.40 14.27 -2.34
C VAL A 278 -18.57 15.54 -3.18
N VAL A 279 -19.04 16.60 -2.53
CA VAL A 279 -18.98 17.97 -3.04
C VAL A 279 -18.22 18.88 -2.07
N ALA A 280 -17.85 20.07 -2.53
CA ALA A 280 -17.16 21.04 -1.69
C ALA A 280 -17.94 21.34 -0.40
N GLY A 281 -17.27 21.14 0.73
CA GLY A 281 -17.81 21.29 2.08
C GLY A 281 -18.03 19.95 2.79
N ASP A 282 -18.18 18.85 2.05
CA ASP A 282 -18.42 17.52 2.62
C ASP A 282 -17.20 17.01 3.39
N VAL A 283 -17.48 16.21 4.42
CA VAL A 283 -16.49 15.59 5.29
C VAL A 283 -16.75 14.09 5.34
N ILE A 284 -15.76 13.30 4.93
CA ILE A 284 -15.76 11.85 5.07
C ILE A 284 -14.97 11.49 6.33
N THR A 285 -15.53 10.62 7.17
CA THR A 285 -14.79 10.01 8.30
C THR A 285 -14.31 8.64 7.84
N LEU A 286 -12.99 8.43 7.87
CA LEU A 286 -12.36 7.16 7.51
C LEU A 286 -12.67 6.10 8.59
N GLY A 287 -12.52 4.82 8.24
CA GLY A 287 -12.80 3.70 9.15
C GLY A 287 -11.98 3.75 10.45
N THR A 288 -10.77 4.27 10.39
CA THR A 288 -9.91 4.47 11.57
C THR A 288 -10.26 5.71 12.39
N GLY A 289 -11.01 6.67 11.83
CA GLY A 289 -11.55 7.82 12.57
C GLY A 289 -11.10 9.20 12.06
N GLN A 290 -10.07 9.29 11.21
CA GLN A 290 -9.65 10.57 10.64
C GLN A 290 -10.72 11.16 9.74
N GLN A 291 -10.72 12.48 9.59
CA GLN A 291 -11.68 13.17 8.73
C GLN A 291 -10.98 13.76 7.51
N VAL A 292 -11.61 13.63 6.35
CA VAL A 292 -11.16 14.20 5.08
C VAL A 292 -12.26 15.11 4.55
N GLN A 293 -11.98 16.40 4.46
CA GLN A 293 -12.91 17.41 3.94
C GLN A 293 -12.50 17.86 2.54
N LEU A 294 -13.44 17.90 1.60
CA LEU A 294 -13.23 18.55 0.31
C LEU A 294 -13.47 20.06 0.43
N ASN A 295 -12.45 20.88 0.16
CA ASN A 295 -12.56 22.33 0.22
C ASN A 295 -13.10 22.93 -1.09
N ALA A 296 -13.68 24.12 -1.02
CA ALA A 296 -14.23 24.85 -2.17
C ALA A 296 -13.19 25.20 -3.26
N ASN A 297 -11.90 25.16 -2.94
CA ASN A 297 -10.80 25.39 -3.88
C ASN A 297 -10.24 24.09 -4.50
N GLY A 298 -10.87 22.93 -4.25
CA GLY A 298 -10.44 21.63 -4.79
C GLY A 298 -9.34 20.93 -3.99
N THR A 299 -8.91 21.49 -2.86
CA THR A 299 -7.94 20.83 -1.95
C THR A 299 -8.63 19.98 -0.90
N LEU A 300 -7.94 19.01 -0.30
CA LEU A 300 -8.45 18.21 0.82
C LEU A 300 -7.89 18.74 2.14
N THR A 301 -8.73 18.82 3.18
CA THR A 301 -8.28 18.99 4.56
C THR A 301 -8.39 17.67 5.29
N LEU A 302 -7.24 17.13 5.71
CA LEU A 302 -7.16 15.96 6.56
C LEU A 302 -7.12 16.42 8.02
N VAL A 303 -7.86 15.76 8.89
CA VAL A 303 -7.88 16.01 10.34
C VAL A 303 -7.59 14.69 11.04
N GLY A 304 -6.56 14.69 11.87
CA GLY A 304 -6.24 13.55 12.73
C GLY A 304 -7.32 13.35 13.80
N ASP A 305 -7.47 12.10 14.22
CA ASP A 305 -8.48 11.62 15.18
C ASP A 305 -8.00 11.54 16.63
N GLY A 306 -6.75 11.92 16.87
CA GLY A 306 -6.06 11.78 18.14
C GLY A 306 -4.95 10.73 18.10
N ASP A 307 -4.92 9.90 17.06
CA ASP A 307 -3.96 8.83 16.88
C ASP A 307 -2.91 9.15 15.77
N VAL A 308 -1.61 8.99 16.06
CA VAL A 308 -0.47 9.03 15.12
C VAL A 308 -0.26 7.70 14.42
N GLU A 309 -0.64 7.66 13.16
CA GLU A 309 -0.93 6.38 12.57
C GLU A 309 -0.86 6.48 11.05
N ASP A 310 -0.29 5.47 10.38
CA ASP A 310 -0.11 5.50 8.92
C ASP A 310 -1.43 5.16 8.22
N PHE A 311 -2.16 6.11 7.70
CA PHE A 311 -3.44 5.80 7.04
C PHE A 311 -3.39 6.11 5.55
N ALA A 312 -4.05 5.26 4.77
CA ALA A 312 -4.26 5.48 3.35
C ALA A 312 -5.75 5.68 3.06
N PHE A 313 -6.07 6.43 2.02
CA PHE A 313 -7.43 6.50 1.46
C PHE A 313 -7.32 6.82 -0.04
N THR A 314 -8.42 6.63 -0.76
CA THR A 314 -8.49 6.94 -2.19
C THR A 314 -9.26 8.22 -2.46
N TYR A 315 -8.93 8.90 -3.55
CA TYR A 315 -9.73 9.98 -4.12
C TYR A 315 -9.93 9.74 -5.61
N THR A 316 -11.04 10.22 -6.17
CA THR A 316 -11.27 10.16 -7.62
C THR A 316 -11.06 11.53 -8.24
N ALA A 317 -10.06 11.65 -9.11
CA ALA A 317 -9.85 12.82 -9.97
C ALA A 317 -10.64 12.65 -11.27
N SER A 318 -11.38 13.67 -11.68
CA SER A 318 -12.15 13.65 -12.92
C SER A 318 -12.06 14.96 -13.68
N ASN A 319 -11.95 14.86 -15.01
CA ASN A 319 -12.08 15.99 -15.94
C ASN A 319 -13.51 16.10 -16.53
N GLY A 320 -14.47 15.33 -16.00
CA GLY A 320 -15.86 15.25 -16.46
C GLY A 320 -16.14 14.26 -17.59
N THR A 321 -15.10 13.74 -18.25
CA THR A 321 -15.19 12.69 -19.27
C THR A 321 -14.49 11.42 -18.81
N ASN A 322 -13.25 11.56 -18.35
CA ASN A 322 -12.43 10.49 -17.79
C ASN A 322 -12.20 10.75 -16.31
N SER A 323 -11.90 9.68 -15.59
CA SER A 323 -11.52 9.74 -14.19
C SER A 323 -10.51 8.67 -13.87
N ASP A 324 -9.74 8.94 -12.82
CA ASP A 324 -8.84 7.99 -12.21
C ASP A 324 -8.93 8.06 -10.69
N VAL A 325 -8.55 6.98 -10.04
CA VAL A 325 -8.43 6.91 -8.59
C VAL A 325 -6.98 7.12 -8.22
N GLY A 326 -6.69 8.02 -7.28
CA GLY A 326 -5.37 8.21 -6.70
C GLY A 326 -5.36 7.81 -5.21
N TYR A 327 -4.17 7.51 -4.70
CA TYR A 327 -3.96 7.23 -3.27
C TYR A 327 -3.45 8.46 -2.53
N VAL A 328 -3.81 8.57 -1.25
CA VAL A 328 -3.14 9.46 -0.31
C VAL A 328 -2.62 8.65 0.85
N GLU A 329 -1.31 8.62 1.03
CA GLU A 329 -0.64 7.99 2.18
C GLU A 329 -0.26 9.03 3.23
N ALA A 330 -0.86 8.95 4.40
CA ALA A 330 -0.44 9.69 5.57
C ALA A 330 0.59 8.86 6.37
N THR A 331 1.81 9.37 6.56
CA THR A 331 2.92 8.60 7.19
C THR A 331 3.44 9.18 8.52
N SER A 332 3.99 8.30 9.35
CA SER A 332 4.73 8.56 10.59
C SER A 332 6.24 8.25 10.44
N ILE A 333 7.10 8.99 11.16
CA ILE A 333 8.57 9.00 10.97
C ILE A 333 9.26 7.95 11.88
N PRO A 334 10.37 7.29 11.47
CA PRO A 334 11.20 6.45 12.34
C PRO A 334 11.88 7.24 13.48
N CYS A 335 11.82 6.72 14.72
CA CYS A 335 12.40 7.37 15.90
C CYS A 335 12.87 6.40 17.00
N PHE A 336 13.83 6.87 17.80
CA PHE A 336 14.25 6.25 19.06
C PHE A 336 13.26 6.55 20.17
N VAL A 337 13.12 5.68 21.17
CA VAL A 337 12.37 6.03 22.39
C VAL A 337 13.31 6.69 23.40
N ALA A 338 12.88 7.80 24.00
CA ALA A 338 13.60 8.48 25.08
C ALA A 338 13.99 7.49 26.19
N GLY A 339 15.23 7.60 26.67
CA GLY A 339 15.89 6.63 27.53
C GLY A 339 16.78 5.66 26.77
N SER A 340 16.56 5.43 25.47
CA SER A 340 17.51 4.70 24.62
C SER A 340 18.80 5.51 24.46
N ARG A 341 19.95 4.85 24.54
CA ARG A 341 21.26 5.50 24.53
C ARG A 341 21.99 5.27 23.22
N LEU A 342 22.61 6.32 22.69
CA LEU A 342 23.54 6.24 21.58
C LEU A 342 24.98 6.25 22.10
N LEU A 343 25.85 5.48 21.46
CA LEU A 343 27.29 5.53 21.75
C LEU A 343 27.86 6.84 21.23
N THR A 344 28.53 7.57 22.11
CA THR A 344 29.18 8.85 21.84
C THR A 344 30.65 8.79 22.24
N ASP A 345 31.38 9.87 22.03
CA ASP A 345 32.72 10.08 22.58
C ASP A 345 32.76 10.04 24.12
N ARG A 346 31.61 10.23 24.78
CA ARG A 346 31.42 10.16 26.24
C ARG A 346 30.86 8.82 26.73
N GLY A 347 30.76 7.82 25.85
CA GLY A 347 30.09 6.54 26.12
C GLY A 347 28.61 6.57 25.73
N LEU A 348 27.81 5.66 26.30
CA LEU A 348 26.37 5.58 26.03
C LEU A 348 25.62 6.75 26.68
N VAL A 349 25.04 7.63 25.86
CA VAL A 349 24.31 8.83 26.28
C VAL A 349 22.85 8.73 25.85
N PRO A 350 21.86 9.00 26.75
CA PRO A 350 20.45 8.99 26.39
C PRO A 350 20.15 9.95 25.23
N VAL A 351 19.45 9.46 24.22
CA VAL A 351 19.24 10.15 22.95
C VAL A 351 18.56 11.51 23.14
N GLU A 352 17.61 11.63 24.05
CA GLU A 352 16.88 12.87 24.36
C GLU A 352 17.74 13.96 25.02
N THR A 353 18.95 13.62 25.47
CA THR A 353 19.88 14.57 26.10
C THR A 353 20.95 15.09 25.13
N LEU A 354 21.06 14.49 23.94
CA LEU A 354 22.00 14.92 22.93
C LEU A 354 21.62 16.29 22.37
N GLN A 355 22.63 17.02 21.91
CA GLN A 355 22.44 18.34 21.29
C GLN A 355 23.14 18.39 19.93
N PRO A 356 22.68 19.24 19.01
CA PRO A 356 23.43 19.51 17.79
C PRO A 356 24.90 19.86 18.10
N GLY A 357 25.82 19.19 17.44
CA GLY A 357 27.27 19.26 17.66
C GLY A 357 27.85 18.13 18.51
N ASP A 358 27.03 17.39 19.26
CA ASP A 358 27.51 16.22 20.01
C ASP A 358 28.05 15.14 19.05
N LEU A 359 29.15 14.49 19.44
CA LEU A 359 29.79 13.45 18.62
C LEU A 359 29.21 12.07 18.90
N VAL A 360 28.49 11.52 17.94
CA VAL A 360 27.90 10.18 18.00
C VAL A 360 28.76 9.21 17.20
N MET A 361 29.02 8.03 17.77
CA MET A 361 29.76 6.97 17.10
C MET A 361 28.88 6.32 16.03
N THR A 362 29.37 6.40 14.80
CA THR A 362 28.79 5.75 13.63
C THR A 362 29.63 4.54 13.23
N ARG A 363 29.02 3.59 12.53
CA ARG A 363 29.67 2.36 12.10
C ARG A 363 30.77 2.61 11.07
N ASP A 364 30.47 3.43 10.06
CA ASP A 364 31.29 3.54 8.87
C ASP A 364 32.29 4.71 8.99
N ASP A 365 31.88 5.84 9.58
CA ASP A 365 32.66 7.09 9.59
C ASP A 365 33.19 7.49 10.97
N GLY A 366 33.06 6.62 11.98
CA GLY A 366 33.50 6.91 13.35
C GLY A 366 32.66 8.00 14.02
N LEU A 367 33.28 8.87 14.82
CA LEU A 367 32.55 9.93 15.54
C LEU A 367 32.09 11.03 14.59
N GLN A 368 30.78 11.19 14.43
CA GLN A 368 30.15 12.19 13.58
C GLN A 368 29.35 13.21 14.40
N PRO A 369 29.41 14.50 14.04
CA PRO A 369 28.66 15.53 14.73
C PRO A 369 27.17 15.41 14.41
N LEU A 370 26.35 15.33 15.46
CA LEU A 370 24.90 15.41 15.32
C LEU A 370 24.52 16.78 14.75
N ARG A 371 23.77 16.80 13.65
CA ARG A 371 23.37 18.05 12.99
C ARG A 371 22.04 18.57 13.47
N TRP A 372 21.12 17.65 13.74
CA TRP A 372 19.81 18.01 14.22
C TRP A 372 19.23 16.91 15.12
N ILE A 373 18.40 17.34 16.07
CA ILE A 373 17.65 16.47 16.96
C ILE A 373 16.24 17.00 17.13
N GLY A 374 15.24 16.12 17.04
CA GLY A 374 13.85 16.45 17.29
C GLY A 374 13.19 15.43 18.20
N ALA A 375 12.23 15.84 19.03
CA ALA A 375 11.52 14.93 19.92
C ALA A 375 10.00 15.20 19.92
N ARG A 376 9.21 14.14 20.09
CA ARG A 376 7.75 14.19 20.16
C ARG A 376 7.21 13.17 21.16
N ARG A 377 6.14 13.52 21.87
CA ARG A 377 5.47 12.66 22.84
C ARG A 377 4.11 12.17 22.32
N VAL A 378 3.81 10.87 22.45
CA VAL A 378 2.58 10.21 21.96
C VAL A 378 2.12 9.11 22.92
N GLN A 379 0.86 8.66 22.80
CA GLN A 379 0.37 7.48 23.55
C GLN A 379 0.88 6.19 22.90
N ALA A 380 1.40 5.26 23.71
CA ALA A 380 1.95 3.99 23.24
C ALA A 380 0.83 2.95 23.02
N GLN A 381 0.01 3.10 21.98
CA GLN A 381 -1.10 2.19 21.67
C GLN A 381 -1.03 1.70 20.22
N GLY A 382 -1.63 0.55 19.91
CA GLY A 382 -1.71 0.03 18.54
C GLY A 382 -0.37 0.05 17.80
N ARG A 383 -0.32 0.75 16.66
CA ARG A 383 0.87 0.92 15.80
C ARG A 383 1.95 1.88 16.29
N PHE A 384 1.78 2.42 17.49
CA PHE A 384 2.68 3.37 18.13
C PHE A 384 3.26 2.82 19.43
N ALA A 385 2.78 1.66 19.86
CA ALA A 385 3.42 0.95 20.92
C ALA A 385 4.87 0.68 20.48
N PRO A 386 5.87 1.13 21.24
CA PRO A 386 7.26 0.95 20.86
C PRO A 386 7.59 -0.54 20.76
N ILE A 387 8.54 -0.86 19.90
CA ILE A 387 9.14 -2.19 19.84
C ILE A 387 10.28 -2.21 20.83
N ARG A 388 10.19 -3.13 21.79
CA ARG A 388 11.32 -3.50 22.64
C ARG A 388 12.07 -4.65 21.98
N ILE A 389 13.32 -4.41 21.63
CA ILE A 389 14.29 -5.43 21.25
C ILE A 389 15.02 -5.81 22.54
N ARG A 390 14.75 -7.01 23.06
CA ARG A 390 15.35 -7.46 24.33
C ARG A 390 16.87 -7.57 24.18
N ALA A 391 17.61 -7.23 25.22
CA ALA A 391 19.04 -7.46 25.32
C ALA A 391 19.43 -8.87 24.83
N GLY A 392 20.43 -8.96 23.96
CA GLY A 392 20.89 -10.23 23.40
C GLY A 392 20.09 -10.77 22.21
N ALA A 393 18.96 -10.15 21.83
CA ALA A 393 18.06 -10.70 20.80
C ALA A 393 18.69 -10.70 19.40
N LEU A 394 19.50 -9.69 19.09
CA LEU A 394 20.15 -9.49 17.80
C LEU A 394 21.67 -9.34 17.96
N GLY A 395 22.27 -10.13 18.85
CA GLY A 395 23.70 -10.05 19.19
C GLY A 395 23.94 -9.35 20.52
N ASP A 396 25.17 -8.90 20.77
CA ASP A 396 25.57 -8.29 22.04
C ASP A 396 25.11 -6.82 22.12
N HIS A 397 23.98 -6.59 22.79
CA HIS A 397 23.39 -5.27 23.01
C HIS A 397 22.48 -5.28 24.26
N ASP A 398 22.27 -4.10 24.86
CA ASP A 398 21.33 -3.85 25.95
C ASP A 398 19.87 -3.76 25.43
N ASP A 399 18.89 -3.63 26.32
CA ASP A 399 17.49 -3.44 25.91
C ASP A 399 17.32 -2.15 25.09
N LEU A 400 16.83 -2.28 23.85
CA LEU A 400 16.60 -1.14 22.96
C LEU A 400 15.10 -0.93 22.69
N TRP A 401 14.67 0.33 22.71
CA TRP A 401 13.29 0.74 22.46
C TRP A 401 13.21 1.71 21.30
N VAL A 402 12.44 1.35 20.28
CA VAL A 402 12.32 2.13 19.04
C VAL A 402 10.89 2.19 18.53
N SER A 403 10.61 3.13 17.65
CA SER A 403 9.37 3.15 16.87
C SER A 403 9.30 1.91 15.96
N PRO A 404 8.11 1.41 15.61
CA PRO A 404 7.96 0.21 14.77
C PRO A 404 8.68 0.28 13.42
N GLN A 405 8.77 1.45 12.79
CA GLN A 405 9.43 1.62 11.48
C GLN A 405 10.96 1.82 11.57
N HIS A 406 11.52 1.94 12.78
CA HIS A 406 12.96 2.16 12.95
C HIS A 406 13.75 0.95 12.47
N ARG A 407 14.71 1.16 11.57
CA ARG A 407 15.45 0.05 10.98
C ARG A 407 16.70 -0.31 11.77
N VAL A 408 16.90 -1.61 11.86
CA VAL A 408 18.03 -2.26 12.51
C VAL A 408 18.90 -2.89 11.44
N LEU A 409 20.22 -2.76 11.59
CA LEU A 409 21.17 -3.40 10.70
C LEU A 409 21.27 -4.89 11.02
N LEU A 410 20.97 -5.74 10.04
CA LEU A 410 21.25 -7.16 10.08
C LEU A 410 22.42 -7.49 9.16
N SER A 411 23.40 -8.22 9.71
CA SER A 411 24.52 -8.78 8.93
C SER A 411 24.44 -10.30 8.98
N ASN A 412 24.15 -10.91 7.83
CA ASN A 412 24.00 -12.36 7.73
C ASN A 412 24.46 -12.85 6.34
N GLY A 413 25.11 -14.01 6.27
CA GLY A 413 25.43 -14.67 5.00
C GLY A 413 24.18 -14.97 4.16
N MET A 414 23.03 -15.19 4.79
CA MET A 414 21.75 -15.31 4.08
C MET A 414 21.31 -14.01 3.42
N ALA A 415 21.64 -12.84 4.00
CA ALA A 415 21.33 -11.56 3.36
C ALA A 415 22.13 -11.39 2.06
N GLU A 416 23.40 -11.83 2.04
CA GLU A 416 24.22 -11.83 0.82
C GLU A 416 23.64 -12.77 -0.25
N MET A 417 23.14 -13.94 0.15
CA MET A 417 22.54 -14.90 -0.77
C MET A 417 21.18 -14.46 -1.31
N LEU A 418 20.35 -13.82 -0.47
CA LEU A 418 18.97 -13.47 -0.83
C LEU A 418 18.88 -12.10 -1.52
N PHE A 419 19.72 -11.13 -1.12
CA PHE A 419 19.57 -9.73 -1.53
C PHE A 419 20.84 -9.14 -2.17
N GLY A 420 21.89 -9.95 -2.35
CA GLY A 420 23.16 -9.48 -2.93
C GLY A 420 23.93 -8.51 -2.03
N ALA A 421 23.51 -8.33 -0.77
CA ALA A 421 24.12 -7.41 0.19
C ALA A 421 24.37 -8.11 1.53
N ARG A 422 25.60 -8.00 2.07
CA ARG A 422 25.99 -8.60 3.36
C ARG A 422 25.33 -7.96 4.57
N GLU A 423 24.89 -6.73 4.41
CA GLU A 423 24.30 -5.90 5.44
C GLU A 423 23.05 -5.24 4.88
N VAL A 424 21.94 -5.39 5.60
CA VAL A 424 20.63 -4.88 5.19
C VAL A 424 19.92 -4.25 6.39
N LEU A 425 19.08 -3.27 6.13
CA LEU A 425 18.26 -2.59 7.12
C LEU A 425 16.87 -3.20 7.17
N VAL A 426 16.38 -3.55 8.36
CA VAL A 426 15.05 -4.16 8.55
C VAL A 426 14.26 -3.40 9.62
N ALA A 427 13.01 -3.06 9.32
CA ALA A 427 12.14 -2.36 10.26
C ALA A 427 11.87 -3.21 11.52
N ALA A 428 11.92 -2.59 12.70
CA ALA A 428 11.75 -3.29 13.97
C ALA A 428 10.41 -4.04 14.08
N LYS A 429 9.34 -3.54 13.46
CA LYS A 429 8.03 -4.19 13.40
C LYS A 429 8.06 -5.54 12.69
N ASP A 430 8.91 -5.67 11.66
CA ASP A 430 9.02 -6.87 10.83
C ASP A 430 9.91 -7.93 11.51
N LEU A 431 10.55 -7.59 12.63
CA LEU A 431 11.34 -8.50 13.47
C LEU A 431 10.58 -8.99 14.71
N VAL A 432 9.33 -8.55 14.91
CA VAL A 432 8.52 -8.93 16.08
C VAL A 432 8.26 -10.44 16.05
N ASN A 433 8.55 -11.10 17.18
CA ASN A 433 8.43 -12.56 17.31
C ASN A 433 7.72 -12.99 18.60
N ASP A 434 7.04 -12.04 19.26
CA ASP A 434 6.33 -12.14 20.54
C ASP A 434 7.13 -12.72 21.71
N ARG A 435 8.44 -12.90 21.52
CA ARG A 435 9.36 -13.48 22.49
C ARG A 435 10.43 -12.46 22.83
N SER A 436 11.48 -12.35 22.03
CA SER A 436 12.63 -11.47 22.27
C SER A 436 12.44 -10.07 21.70
N ILE A 437 11.65 -9.92 20.66
CA ILE A 437 11.31 -8.64 20.05
C ILE A 437 9.81 -8.50 20.15
N THR A 438 9.35 -7.52 20.93
CA THR A 438 7.95 -7.43 21.35
C THR A 438 7.44 -6.01 21.29
N ARG A 439 6.20 -5.85 20.83
CA ARG A 439 5.47 -4.59 20.93
C ARG A 439 5.04 -4.33 22.38
N LYS A 440 5.12 -3.08 22.82
CA LYS A 440 4.89 -2.69 24.22
C LYS A 440 3.83 -1.59 24.35
N PRO A 441 2.54 -1.96 24.31
CA PRO A 441 1.48 -0.99 24.52
C PRO A 441 1.38 -0.56 25.98
N GLY A 442 0.91 0.67 26.21
CA GLY A 442 0.59 1.23 27.52
C GLY A 442 1.39 2.48 27.86
N GLY A 443 0.70 3.49 28.38
CA GLY A 443 1.30 4.75 28.82
C GLY A 443 1.66 5.68 27.66
N GLU A 444 2.54 6.62 27.95
CA GLU A 444 2.99 7.65 27.03
C GLU A 444 4.48 7.46 26.73
N VAL A 445 4.85 7.61 25.46
CA VAL A 445 6.22 7.41 24.95
C VAL A 445 6.72 8.69 24.29
N THR A 446 8.00 9.02 24.50
CA THR A 446 8.66 10.12 23.78
C THR A 446 9.58 9.53 22.72
N TYR A 447 9.39 9.96 21.49
CA TYR A 447 10.14 9.58 20.32
C TYR A 447 11.15 10.67 19.95
N VAL A 448 12.37 10.27 19.56
CA VAL A 448 13.50 11.17 19.28
C VAL A 448 14.13 10.82 17.93
N HIS A 449 14.39 11.82 17.11
CA HIS A 449 15.00 11.73 15.79
C HIS A 449 16.39 12.37 15.82
N VAL A 450 17.36 11.77 15.13
CA VAL A 450 18.75 12.26 15.06
C VAL A 450 19.21 12.26 13.61
N LEU A 451 19.82 13.35 13.17
CA LEU A 451 20.24 13.57 11.78
C LEU A 451 21.71 13.99 11.71
N PHE A 452 22.43 13.53 10.69
CA PHE A 452 23.85 13.80 10.42
C PHE A 452 24.03 14.45 9.04
N ASP A 453 25.27 14.60 8.58
CA ASP A 453 25.57 15.09 7.22
C ASP A 453 25.20 14.08 6.12
N ASP A 454 25.33 12.80 6.42
CA ASP A 454 24.97 11.67 5.56
C ASP A 454 24.10 10.69 6.34
N HIS A 455 23.44 9.73 5.68
CA HIS A 455 22.71 8.70 6.40
C HIS A 455 23.72 7.84 7.17
N GLN A 456 23.64 7.84 8.50
CA GLN A 456 24.58 7.15 9.36
C GLN A 456 23.96 5.92 10.02
N LEU A 457 24.79 4.90 10.21
CA LEU A 457 24.47 3.76 11.07
C LEU A 457 25.04 4.01 12.45
N VAL A 458 24.19 4.26 13.44
CA VAL A 458 24.57 4.59 14.81
C VAL A 458 24.55 3.37 15.71
N ILE A 459 25.36 3.38 16.76
CA ILE A 459 25.36 2.31 17.78
C ILE A 459 24.40 2.72 18.90
N SER A 460 23.21 2.11 18.93
CA SER A 460 22.15 2.32 19.91
C SER A 460 22.07 1.13 20.87
N GLU A 461 22.37 1.36 22.15
CA GLU A 461 22.43 0.31 23.17
C GLU A 461 23.38 -0.85 22.83
N GLY A 462 24.36 -0.64 21.93
CA GLY A 462 25.26 -1.67 21.41
C GLY A 462 24.79 -2.33 20.10
N LEU A 463 23.53 -2.14 19.71
CA LEU A 463 23.00 -2.59 18.43
C LEU A 463 23.21 -1.52 17.36
N VAL A 464 23.39 -1.92 16.10
CA VAL A 464 23.54 -0.94 15.00
C VAL A 464 22.17 -0.66 14.40
N THR A 465 21.76 0.61 14.39
CA THR A 465 20.49 1.09 13.83
C THR A 465 20.69 2.31 12.96
N GLU A 466 19.68 2.67 12.18
CA GLU A 466 19.74 3.84 11.31
C GLU A 466 19.64 5.17 12.07
N SER A 467 20.28 6.22 11.56
CA SER A 467 19.90 7.60 11.84
C SER A 467 18.69 7.98 11.00
N PHE A 468 18.09 9.12 11.28
CA PHE A 468 17.09 9.67 10.38
C PHE A 468 17.73 9.93 9.01
N GLN A 469 17.09 9.46 7.93
CA GLN A 469 17.49 9.73 6.55
C GLN A 469 16.46 10.64 5.88
N PRO A 470 16.86 11.86 5.50
CA PRO A 470 16.07 12.72 4.64
C PRO A 470 15.80 12.10 3.27
N GLY A 471 14.56 12.17 2.80
CA GLY A 471 14.15 11.79 1.46
C GLY A 471 13.01 12.68 0.95
N PRO A 472 12.37 12.38 -0.19
CA PRO A 472 11.20 13.10 -0.68
C PRO A 472 10.08 13.24 0.38
N GLN A 473 10.04 12.27 1.30
CA GLN A 473 9.15 12.20 2.44
C GLN A 473 9.47 13.26 3.53
N THR A 474 10.71 13.76 3.63
CA THR A 474 11.20 14.61 4.73
C THR A 474 10.74 16.06 4.68
N SER A 475 10.68 16.69 3.51
CA SER A 475 9.95 17.98 3.34
C SER A 475 8.46 17.88 3.64
N ARG A 476 7.88 16.69 3.48
CA ARG A 476 6.45 16.44 3.66
C ARG A 476 6.14 16.07 5.11
N GLN A 477 7.17 15.71 5.89
CA GLN A 477 7.09 15.16 7.23
C GLN A 477 7.52 16.11 8.35
N PHE A 478 8.11 17.29 8.10
CA PHE A 478 8.43 18.25 9.18
C PHE A 478 7.71 19.60 9.01
N ASP A 479 7.49 20.30 10.13
CA ASP A 479 6.94 21.65 10.12
C ASP A 479 7.87 22.64 9.40
N ARG A 480 7.32 23.73 8.86
CA ARG A 480 8.10 24.75 8.13
C ARG A 480 9.29 25.25 8.94
N ASP A 481 9.13 25.46 10.24
CA ASP A 481 10.22 25.97 11.09
C ASP A 481 11.38 24.97 11.20
N VAL A 482 11.08 23.66 11.20
CA VAL A 482 12.09 22.58 11.21
C VAL A 482 12.71 22.41 9.83
N LEU A 483 11.94 22.60 8.76
CA LEU A 483 12.47 22.58 7.38
C LEU A 483 13.35 23.79 7.09
N ASP A 484 12.99 24.98 7.57
CA ASP A 484 13.78 26.19 7.47
C ASP A 484 15.09 26.04 8.25
N GLU A 485 15.05 25.39 9.42
CA GLU A 485 16.24 25.02 10.18
C GLU A 485 17.10 23.98 9.43
N LEU A 486 16.50 22.93 8.87
CA LEU A 486 17.21 21.92 8.08
C LEU A 486 17.83 22.48 6.80
N GLN A 487 17.13 23.36 6.07
CA GLN A 487 17.66 24.07 4.89
C GLN A 487 18.77 25.05 5.27
N ALA A 488 18.69 25.69 6.45
CA ALA A 488 19.77 26.54 6.95
C ALA A 488 21.02 25.75 7.34
N LEU A 489 20.85 24.53 7.87
CA LEU A 489 21.94 23.63 8.26
C LEU A 489 22.55 22.89 7.06
N PHE A 490 21.74 22.57 6.05
CA PHE A 490 22.12 21.88 4.83
C PHE A 490 21.66 22.66 3.58
N PRO A 491 22.45 23.64 3.11
CA PRO A 491 22.04 24.54 2.03
C PRO A 491 21.86 23.83 0.67
N ASP A 492 22.57 22.71 0.48
CA ASP A 492 22.54 21.91 -0.73
C ASP A 492 21.48 20.79 -0.67
N LEU A 493 20.85 20.57 0.49
CA LEU A 493 19.74 19.63 0.66
C LEU A 493 18.47 20.23 0.05
N ASP A 494 17.92 19.58 -0.96
CA ASP A 494 16.54 19.77 -1.37
C ASP A 494 15.65 18.84 -0.52
N PRO A 495 14.97 19.36 0.52
CA PRO A 495 14.11 18.52 1.35
C PRO A 495 12.92 17.94 0.57
N ARG A 496 12.56 18.48 -0.61
CA ARG A 496 11.44 18.01 -1.47
C ARG A 496 11.74 16.71 -2.19
N THR A 497 13.00 16.49 -2.56
CA THR A 497 13.45 15.36 -3.36
C THR A 497 14.43 14.48 -2.58
N GLY A 498 14.99 14.98 -1.48
CA GLY A 498 16.14 14.38 -0.81
C GLY A 498 17.44 14.56 -1.58
N GLU A 499 17.43 15.21 -2.76
CA GLU A 499 18.66 15.51 -3.50
C GLU A 499 19.57 16.39 -2.65
N GLY A 500 20.87 16.08 -2.65
CA GLY A 500 21.84 16.76 -1.80
C GLY A 500 22.07 16.09 -0.43
N TYR A 501 21.25 15.11 -0.04
CA TYR A 501 21.60 14.16 1.03
C TYR A 501 22.18 12.86 0.44
N GLY A 502 23.18 12.28 1.10
CA GLY A 502 23.79 11.02 0.66
C GLY A 502 22.78 9.85 0.57
N PRO A 503 23.07 8.80 -0.22
CA PRO A 503 22.22 7.62 -0.32
C PRO A 503 22.11 6.90 1.02
N ALA A 504 21.15 5.96 1.14
CA ALA A 504 21.04 5.15 2.34
C ALA A 504 22.34 4.39 2.59
N ALA A 505 22.79 4.33 3.86
CA ALA A 505 24.04 3.66 4.20
C ALA A 505 24.05 2.19 3.74
N ARG A 506 22.88 1.51 3.77
CA ARG A 506 22.69 0.14 3.32
C ARG A 506 21.31 -0.04 2.66
N PRO A 507 21.13 -1.08 1.83
CA PRO A 507 19.82 -1.45 1.29
C PRO A 507 18.84 -1.75 2.41
N SER A 508 17.60 -1.31 2.24
CA SER A 508 16.54 -1.57 3.20
C SER A 508 15.55 -2.59 2.65
N LEU A 509 15.25 -3.58 3.47
CA LEU A 509 14.33 -4.65 3.09
C LEU A 509 12.88 -4.20 3.24
N ARG A 510 12.06 -4.66 2.31
CA ARG A 510 10.60 -4.63 2.39
C ARG A 510 10.11 -5.68 3.39
N SER A 511 8.88 -5.55 3.87
CA SER A 511 8.36 -6.44 4.92
C SER A 511 8.33 -7.93 4.51
N TYR A 512 8.05 -8.27 3.25
CA TYR A 512 8.13 -9.66 2.79
C TYR A 512 9.59 -10.17 2.71
N GLU A 513 10.54 -9.34 2.28
CA GLU A 513 11.98 -9.67 2.26
C GLU A 513 12.51 -9.88 3.70
N ALA A 514 12.07 -9.04 4.62
CA ALA A 514 12.36 -9.15 6.05
C ALA A 514 11.79 -10.44 6.66
N ARG A 515 10.57 -10.83 6.30
CA ARG A 515 9.96 -12.10 6.71
C ARG A 515 10.75 -13.30 6.19
N LEU A 516 11.15 -13.27 4.92
CA LEU A 516 12.01 -14.30 4.32
C LEU A 516 13.34 -14.45 5.06
N LEU A 517 14.00 -13.32 5.37
CA LEU A 517 15.24 -13.33 6.13
C LEU A 517 15.02 -13.84 7.57
N SER A 518 13.95 -13.43 8.23
CA SER A 518 13.62 -13.83 9.61
C SER A 518 13.32 -15.32 9.74
N ALA A 519 12.64 -15.91 8.76
CA ALA A 519 12.42 -17.36 8.71
C ALA A 519 13.73 -18.17 8.70
N THR A 520 14.83 -17.59 8.18
CA THR A 520 16.15 -18.24 8.18
C THR A 520 16.90 -18.09 9.51
N LEU A 521 16.51 -17.11 10.35
CA LEU A 521 17.11 -16.86 11.66
C LEU A 521 16.54 -17.81 12.74
N ASP A 522 15.25 -18.15 12.64
CA ASP A 522 14.57 -19.05 13.58
C ASP A 522 14.88 -20.55 13.40
N ALA A 523 15.56 -20.92 12.29
CA ALA A 523 15.92 -22.29 11.96
C ALA A 523 17.20 -22.81 12.67
N ARG A 524 17.67 -22.15 13.74
CA ARG A 524 18.92 -22.48 14.46
C ARG A 524 18.73 -22.77 15.94
#